data_AF-A0A4Y7J7G0-F1
#
_entry.id   AF-A0A4Y7J7G0-F1
#
_cell.length_a   1.000
_cell.length_b   1.000
_cell.length_c   1.000
_cell.angle_alpha   90.00
_cell.angle_beta   90.00
_cell.angle_gamma   90.00
#
_symmetry.space_group_name_H-M   'P 1'
#
loop_
_entity.id
_entity.type
_entity.pdbx_description
1 polymer ?
#
loop_
_entity_poly.entity_id
_entity_poly.type
_entity_poly.pdbx_seq_one_letter_code
_entity_poly.pdbx_strand_id
1 'polypeptide(L)'
;CNSVDDLRAKPLFINPKDNHISFQCTDISLVKRKLAEMGMKYETAIVEEGGIRVDQLFFHDPDGYMIEICNCENLPVLPLLACPLKKMSAYNEPSKSCT
;
A
#
# COMPACT_ATOMS: atom_id res chain seq x y z
N CYS A 1 25.66 -14.03 5.96
CA CYS A 1 24.56 -14.81 5.34
C CYS A 1 24.02 -14.00 4.18
N ASN A 2 24.65 -14.11 3.01
CA ASN A 2 24.15 -13.46 1.80
C ASN A 2 23.49 -14.56 0.98
N SER A 3 22.18 -14.77 1.18
CA SER A 3 21.45 -15.68 0.30
C SER A 3 21.37 -15.03 -1.06
N VAL A 4 21.69 -15.80 -2.09
CA VAL A 4 21.62 -15.43 -3.51
C VAL A 4 20.19 -15.17 -4.00
N ASP A 5 19.19 -15.27 -3.11
CA ASP A 5 17.77 -15.00 -3.39
C ASP A 5 17.40 -13.51 -3.38
N ASP A 6 18.28 -12.61 -2.94
CA ASP A 6 17.96 -11.18 -2.76
C ASP A 6 18.09 -10.34 -4.04
N LEU A 7 18.43 -10.97 -5.17
CA LEU A 7 18.40 -10.32 -6.48
C LEU A 7 16.98 -10.39 -7.05
N ARG A 8 16.01 -9.82 -6.34
CA ARG A 8 14.69 -9.56 -6.95
C ARG A 8 14.96 -8.68 -8.16
N ALA A 9 14.62 -9.17 -9.35
CA ALA A 9 14.81 -8.41 -10.57
C ALA A 9 14.09 -7.06 -10.39
N LYS A 10 14.85 -5.96 -10.43
CA LYS A 10 14.30 -4.62 -10.22
C LYS A 10 13.20 -4.40 -11.27
N PRO A 11 11.97 -4.05 -10.85
CA PRO A 11 10.89 -3.87 -11.80
C PRO A 11 11.27 -2.80 -12.83
N LEU A 12 11.10 -3.13 -14.11
CA LEU A 12 11.46 -2.22 -15.21
C LEU A 12 10.46 -1.08 -15.40
N PHE A 13 9.23 -1.28 -14.92
CA PHE A 13 8.11 -0.35 -15.06
C PHE A 13 7.46 -0.10 -13.70
N ILE A 14 6.83 1.07 -13.58
CA ILE A 14 6.01 1.43 -12.43
C ILE A 14 4.57 1.03 -12.79
N ASN A 15 3.98 0.16 -11.99
CA ASN A 15 2.58 -0.23 -12.13
C ASN A 15 1.81 0.18 -10.87
N PRO A 16 0.96 1.21 -10.94
CA PRO A 16 0.14 1.66 -9.82
C PRO A 16 -0.74 0.57 -9.17
N LYS A 17 -1.00 -0.54 -9.87
CA LYS A 17 -1.83 -1.65 -9.38
C LYS A 17 -1.05 -2.76 -8.66
N ASP A 18 0.29 -2.71 -8.66
CA ASP A 18 1.11 -3.69 -7.94
C ASP A 18 1.04 -3.45 -6.42
N ASN A 19 1.44 -4.44 -5.64
CA ASN A 19 1.49 -4.33 -4.18
C ASN A 19 2.47 -3.22 -3.75
N HIS A 20 2.02 -2.30 -2.88
CA HIS A 20 2.80 -1.15 -2.44
C HIS A 20 2.47 -0.72 -1.02
N ILE A 21 3.34 0.10 -0.45
CA ILE A 21 3.09 0.81 0.81
C ILE A 21 2.80 2.27 0.47
N SER A 22 1.73 2.81 1.05
CA SER A 22 1.29 4.18 0.80
C SER A 22 1.62 5.10 1.97
N PHE A 23 2.11 6.31 1.68
CA PHE A 23 2.31 7.37 2.65
C PHE A 23 1.45 8.59 2.32
N GLN A 24 0.88 9.20 3.36
CA GLN A 24 0.12 10.42 3.21
C GLN A 24 1.06 11.64 3.17
N CYS A 25 0.80 12.58 2.26
CA CYS A 25 1.52 13.84 2.16
C CYS A 25 0.60 14.99 1.74
N THR A 26 0.76 16.15 2.37
CA THR A 26 0.02 17.37 2.05
C THR A 26 0.52 18.06 0.77
N ASP A 27 1.81 17.95 0.45
CA ASP A 27 2.44 18.57 -0.72
C ASP A 27 3.17 17.54 -1.58
N ILE A 28 2.40 16.86 -2.43
CA ILE A 28 2.94 15.92 -3.43
C ILE A 28 3.86 16.65 -4.43
N SER A 29 3.66 17.94 -4.66
CA SER A 29 4.50 18.69 -5.60
C SER A 29 5.93 18.84 -5.09
N LEU A 30 6.12 18.99 -3.77
CA LEU A 30 7.44 18.94 -3.15
C LEU A 30 8.12 17.59 -3.35
N VAL A 31 7.37 16.49 -3.20
CA VAL A 31 7.90 15.14 -3.41
C VAL A 31 8.33 14.94 -4.86
N LYS A 32 7.51 15.35 -5.84
CA LYS A 32 7.86 15.28 -7.27
C LYS A 32 9.17 16.00 -7.57
N ARG A 33 9.37 17.21 -7.02
CA ARG A 33 10.62 17.96 -7.18
C ARG A 33 11.81 17.20 -6.62
N LYS A 34 11.69 16.62 -5.43
CA LYS A 34 12.78 15.85 -4.79
C LYS A 34 13.13 14.58 -5.57
N LEU A 35 12.13 13.83 -6.04
CA LEU A 35 12.37 12.66 -6.89
C LEU A 35 13.08 13.04 -8.20
N ALA A 36 12.68 14.14 -8.83
CA ALA A 36 13.33 14.64 -10.04
C ALA A 36 14.79 15.06 -9.78
N GLU A 37 15.06 15.76 -8.67
CA GLU A 37 16.44 16.11 -8.23
C GLU A 37 17.31 14.87 -8.01
N MET A 38 16.71 13.76 -7.55
CA MET A 38 17.38 12.47 -7.36
C MET A 38 17.48 11.63 -8.63
N GLY A 39 16.93 12.08 -9.76
CA GLY A 39 16.89 11.31 -11.01
C GLY A 39 16.01 10.05 -10.94
N MET A 40 15.08 10.00 -9.98
CA MET A 40 14.18 8.87 -9.79
C MET A 40 12.99 8.97 -10.74
N LYS A 41 12.66 7.83 -11.37
CA LYS A 41 11.44 7.72 -12.18
C LYS A 41 10.23 7.62 -11.27
N TYR A 42 9.13 8.26 -11.67
CA TYR A 42 7.87 8.19 -10.98
C TYR A 42 6.71 8.25 -11.97
N GLU A 43 5.55 7.74 -11.57
CA GLU A 43 4.27 7.86 -12.29
C GLU A 43 3.26 8.59 -11.41
N THR A 44 2.28 9.26 -12.02
CA THR A 44 1.24 9.98 -11.28
C THR A 44 -0.14 9.57 -11.74
N ALA A 45 -1.07 9.48 -10.81
CA ALA A 45 -2.48 9.25 -11.09
C ALA A 45 -3.34 10.27 -10.35
N ILE A 46 -4.56 10.46 -10.83
CA ILE A 46 -5.58 11.25 -10.17
C ILE A 46 -6.80 10.35 -10.05
N VAL A 47 -7.33 10.22 -8.84
CA VAL A 47 -8.58 9.50 -8.56
C VAL A 47 -9.62 10.51 -8.11
N GLU A 48 -10.78 10.46 -8.75
CA GLU A 48 -11.94 11.30 -8.39
C GLU A 48 -13.12 10.40 -8.01
N GLU A 49 -13.57 10.50 -6.76
CA GLU A 49 -14.72 9.75 -6.26
C GLU A 49 -15.56 10.64 -5.33
N GLY A 50 -16.87 10.73 -5.57
CA GLY A 50 -17.78 11.49 -4.70
C GLY A 50 -17.45 12.99 -4.57
N GLY A 51 -16.77 13.58 -5.57
CA GLY A 51 -16.31 14.98 -5.53
C GLY A 51 -14.99 15.19 -4.76
N ILE A 52 -14.38 14.11 -4.26
CA ILE A 52 -13.05 14.12 -3.66
C ILE A 52 -12.04 13.78 -4.74
N ARG A 53 -11.02 14.63 -4.89
CA ARG A 53 -9.88 14.38 -5.77
C ARG A 53 -8.67 13.99 -4.92
N VAL A 54 -8.07 12.84 -5.24
CA VAL A 54 -6.82 12.34 -4.64
C VAL A 54 -5.77 12.29 -5.74
N ASP A 55 -4.68 13.01 -5.53
CA ASP A 55 -3.47 12.90 -6.34
C ASP A 55 -2.60 11.78 -5.76
N GLN A 56 -2.11 10.90 -6.64
CA GLN A 56 -1.24 9.78 -6.29
C GLN A 56 0.07 9.88 -7.08
N LEU A 57 1.16 9.46 -6.44
CA LEU A 57 2.50 9.44 -6.99
C LEU A 57 3.14 8.09 -6.65
N PHE A 58 3.59 7.36 -7.67
CA PHE A 58 4.15 6.02 -7.54
C PHE A 58 5.60 6.01 -7.99
N PHE A 59 6.48 5.34 -7.24
CA PHE A 59 7.87 5.13 -7.62
C PHE A 59 8.44 3.88 -6.94
N HIS A 60 9.58 3.40 -7.42
CA HIS A 60 10.34 2.33 -6.78
C HIS A 60 11.44 2.92 -5.91
N ASP A 61 11.63 2.35 -4.73
CA ASP A 61 12.83 2.61 -3.92
C ASP A 61 14.08 1.93 -4.56
N PRO A 62 15.29 2.15 -4.02
CA PRO A 62 16.50 1.55 -4.56
C PRO A 62 16.50 0.02 -4.59
N ASP A 63 15.71 -0.63 -3.72
CA ASP A 63 15.58 -2.08 -3.60
C ASP A 63 14.47 -2.65 -4.51
N GLY A 64 13.68 -1.79 -5.14
CA GLY A 64 12.62 -2.15 -6.07
C GLY A 64 11.25 -2.36 -5.41
N TYR A 65 11.07 -1.93 -4.17
CA TYR A 65 9.75 -1.88 -3.54
C TYR A 65 8.95 -0.70 -4.05
N MET A 66 7.68 -0.93 -4.31
CA MET A 66 6.77 0.07 -4.84
C MET A 66 6.21 0.93 -3.70
N ILE A 67 6.36 2.25 -3.83
CA ILE A 67 5.90 3.25 -2.88
C ILE A 67 4.86 4.14 -3.56
N GLU A 68 3.75 4.37 -2.86
CA GLU A 68 2.76 5.39 -3.21
C GLU A 68 2.83 6.57 -2.24
N ILE A 69 2.70 7.78 -2.76
CA ILE A 69 2.43 8.99 -2.00
C ILE A 69 1.07 9.54 -2.42
N CYS A 70 0.15 9.72 -1.48
CA CYS A 70 -1.18 10.27 -1.74
C CYS A 70 -1.53 11.43 -0.81
N ASN A 71 -2.45 12.30 -1.22
CA ASN A 71 -3.03 13.36 -0.39
C ASN A 71 -4.42 12.95 0.11
N CYS A 72 -4.52 11.72 0.62
CA CYS A 72 -5.76 11.06 1.02
C CYS A 72 -6.55 11.72 2.18
N GLU A 73 -6.21 12.94 2.62
CA GLU A 73 -6.83 13.65 3.76
C GLU A 73 -8.34 13.89 3.56
N ASN A 74 -8.77 13.93 2.31
CA ASN A 74 -10.16 14.16 1.95
C ASN A 74 -11.03 12.89 1.96
N LEU A 75 -10.46 11.69 2.13
CA LEU A 75 -11.26 10.46 2.13
C LEU A 75 -12.05 10.35 3.45
N PRO A 76 -13.37 10.07 3.40
CA PRO A 76 -14.15 9.86 4.60
C PRO A 76 -13.65 8.62 5.34
N VAL A 77 -12.99 8.84 6.48
CA VAL A 77 -12.63 7.75 7.38
C VAL A 77 -13.90 7.23 8.06
N LEU A 78 -14.37 6.06 7.64
CA LEU A 78 -15.36 5.35 8.42
C LEU A 78 -14.67 4.77 9.65
N PRO A 79 -15.15 5.06 10.87
CA PRO A 79 -14.64 4.40 12.06
C PRO A 79 -14.75 2.89 11.86
N LEU A 80 -13.66 2.17 12.11
CA LEU A 80 -13.75 0.74 12.34
C LEU A 80 -14.62 0.58 13.58
N LEU A 81 -15.91 0.31 13.40
CA LEU A 81 -16.81 -0.01 14.49
C LEU A 81 -16.12 -1.12 15.26
N ALA A 82 -15.92 -0.92 16.57
CA ALA A 82 -15.48 -1.97 17.46
C ALA A 82 -16.60 -3.01 17.52
N CYS A 83 -16.68 -3.87 16.50
CA CYS A 83 -17.39 -5.12 16.59
C CYS A 83 -16.78 -5.82 17.80
N PRO A 84 -17.53 -6.09 18.88
CA PRO A 84 -17.01 -6.92 19.94
C PRO A 84 -16.54 -8.20 19.27
N LEU A 85 -15.25 -8.53 19.41
CA LEU A 85 -14.74 -9.84 19.00
C LEU A 85 -15.63 -10.87 19.67
N LYS A 86 -16.56 -11.44 18.92
CA LYS A 86 -17.40 -12.53 19.41
C LYS A 86 -16.40 -13.64 19.64
N LYS A 87 -16.06 -13.93 20.90
CA LYS A 87 -15.29 -15.11 21.25
C LYS A 87 -15.97 -16.26 20.54
N MET A 88 -15.31 -16.82 19.52
CA MET A 88 -15.70 -18.12 19.00
C MET A 88 -15.59 -19.03 20.22
N SER A 89 -16.72 -19.50 20.73
CA SER A 89 -16.72 -20.63 21.66
C SER A 89 -15.91 -21.71 20.97
N ALA A 90 -14.91 -22.24 21.67
CA ALA A 90 -14.06 -23.31 21.17
C ALA A 90 -14.91 -24.30 20.37
N TYR A 91 -14.50 -24.56 19.13
CA TYR A 91 -15.04 -25.67 18.36
C TYR A 91 -14.87 -26.92 19.24
N ASN A 92 -15.97 -27.43 19.79
CA ASN A 92 -15.98 -28.77 20.33
C ASN A 92 -15.84 -29.68 19.12
N GLU A 93 -14.65 -30.25 18.91
CA GLU A 93 -14.48 -31.38 18.02
C GLU A 93 -15.52 -32.45 18.41
N PRO A 94 -16.29 -33.00 17.46
CA PRO A 94 -17.05 -34.20 17.75
C PRO A 94 -16.04 -35.34 17.97
N SER A 95 -16.03 -35.85 19.21
CA SER A 95 -15.30 -37.06 19.57
C SER A 95 -15.67 -38.18 18.59
N LYS A 96 -14.71 -38.64 17.80
CA LYS A 96 -14.85 -39.86 17.00
C LYS A 96 -15.07 -41.04 17.96
N SER A 97 -16.31 -41.51 18.06
CA SER A 97 -16.64 -42.78 18.69
C SER A 97 -16.29 -43.90 17.72
N CYS A 98 -15.22 -44.62 18.01
CA CYS A 98 -14.93 -45.91 17.41
C CYS A 98 -15.99 -46.92 17.87
N THR A 99 -16.65 -47.56 16.91
CA THR A 99 -17.27 -48.88 17.05
C THR A 99 -16.97 -49.66 15.78
#